data_AF-A0A845ZL51-F1
#
_entry.id   AF-A0A845ZL51-F1
#
_cell.length_a   1.000
_cell.length_b   1.000
_cell.length_c   1.000
_cell.angle_alpha   90.00
_cell.angle_beta   90.00
_cell.angle_gamma   90.00
#
_symmetry.space_group_name_H-M   'P 1'
#
loop_
_entity.id
_entity.type
_entity.pdbx_description
1 polymer ?
#
loop_
_entity_poly.entity_id
_entity_poly.type
_entity_poly.pdbx_seq_one_letter_code
_entity_poly.pdbx_strand_id
1 'polypeptide(L)'
;MKKLLSILLTATVWFTFALERPALAGDAVQGAKVFSQNCAACHIGGNNVIMANKTLKKPVLKRYEMYDLEKIKTQVTNGKNAMPSFNKKLTEEQIENVATYVLLQADNDWQLGKDIPIQKSPESKSPELGVEASEKPVNQDKTDTLKPKKRPFWRSLF
;
A
#
# COMPACT_ATOMS: atom_id res chain seq x y z
N MET A 1 -31.67 -13.94 -46.17
CA MET A 1 -31.24 -14.76 -45.02
C MET A 1 -29.73 -14.68 -44.75
N LYS A 2 -28.84 -14.86 -45.75
CA LYS A 2 -27.37 -14.80 -45.53
C LYS A 2 -26.84 -13.45 -45.01
N LYS A 3 -27.45 -12.33 -45.43
CA LYS A 3 -27.05 -10.98 -44.98
C LYS A 3 -27.43 -10.67 -43.53
N LEU A 4 -28.54 -11.23 -43.04
CA LEU A 4 -28.97 -11.11 -41.63
C LEU A 4 -28.03 -11.90 -40.71
N LEU A 5 -27.60 -13.09 -41.15
CA LEU A 5 -26.60 -13.89 -40.43
C LEU A 5 -25.25 -13.18 -40.33
N SER A 6 -24.83 -12.49 -41.39
CA SER A 6 -23.57 -11.73 -41.40
C SER A 6 -23.60 -10.52 -40.46
N ILE A 7 -24.72 -9.81 -40.37
CA ILE A 7 -24.88 -8.64 -39.48
C ILE A 7 -24.90 -9.08 -38.00
N LEU A 8 -25.55 -10.22 -37.71
CA LEU A 8 -25.59 -10.78 -36.37
C LEU A 8 -24.18 -11.19 -35.88
N LEU A 9 -23.37 -11.78 -36.77
CA LEU A 9 -21.99 -12.19 -36.47
C LEU A 9 -21.04 -11.00 -36.26
N THR A 10 -21.22 -9.90 -36.98
CA THR A 10 -20.37 -8.71 -36.78
C THR A 10 -20.77 -7.94 -35.51
N ALA A 11 -22.06 -7.92 -35.18
CA ALA A 11 -22.57 -7.25 -33.97
C ALA A 11 -22.08 -7.94 -32.67
N THR A 12 -21.98 -9.27 -32.66
CA THR A 12 -21.45 -10.00 -31.49
C THR A 12 -19.97 -9.75 -31.26
N VAL A 13 -19.17 -9.63 -32.32
CA VAL A 13 -17.73 -9.30 -32.23
C VAL A 13 -17.51 -7.88 -31.68
N TRP A 14 -18.35 -6.91 -32.07
CA TRP A 14 -18.28 -5.56 -31.50
C TRP A 14 -18.73 -5.50 -30.05
N PHE A 15 -19.72 -6.28 -29.64
CA PHE A 15 -20.17 -6.31 -28.26
C PHE A 15 -19.13 -6.92 -27.31
N THR A 16 -18.34 -7.90 -27.77
CA THR A 16 -17.28 -8.53 -26.93
C THR A 16 -16.11 -7.58 -26.65
N PHE A 17 -15.77 -6.66 -27.55
CA PHE A 17 -14.64 -5.73 -27.37
C PHE A 17 -14.94 -4.63 -26.33
N ALA A 18 -16.22 -4.34 -26.07
CA ALA A 18 -16.65 -3.34 -25.09
C ALA A 18 -16.56 -3.81 -23.63
N LEU A 19 -16.27 -5.09 -23.38
CA LEU A 19 -16.18 -5.69 -22.05
C LEU A 19 -14.74 -5.94 -21.57
N GLU A 20 -13.74 -5.47 -22.31
CA GLU A 20 -12.37 -5.46 -21.82
C GLU A 20 -12.22 -4.42 -20.72
N ARG A 21 -12.40 -4.86 -19.47
CA ARG A 21 -11.95 -4.09 -18.32
C ARG A 21 -10.43 -3.98 -18.43
N PRO A 22 -9.86 -2.76 -18.46
CA PRO A 22 -8.41 -2.62 -18.44
C PRO A 22 -7.90 -3.39 -17.23
N ALA A 23 -6.91 -4.26 -17.43
CA ALA A 23 -6.18 -4.86 -16.33
C ALA A 23 -5.61 -3.71 -15.50
N LEU A 24 -6.19 -3.47 -14.33
CA LEU A 24 -5.77 -2.38 -13.47
C LEU A 24 -4.38 -2.74 -12.95
N ALA A 25 -3.34 -2.17 -13.54
CA ALA A 25 -2.01 -2.27 -12.97
C ALA A 25 -2.04 -1.62 -11.58
N GLY A 26 -1.49 -2.30 -10.58
CA GLY A 26 -1.50 -1.79 -9.20
C GLY A 26 -0.82 -0.43 -9.07
N ASP A 27 -1.35 0.42 -8.20
CA ASP A 27 -0.79 1.72 -7.86
C ASP A 27 0.32 1.56 -6.82
N ALA A 28 1.57 1.73 -7.26
CA ALA A 28 2.74 1.61 -6.40
C ALA A 28 2.84 2.72 -5.33
N VAL A 29 2.25 3.91 -5.55
CA VAL A 29 2.24 5.00 -4.55
C VAL A 29 1.32 4.62 -3.40
N GLN A 30 0.12 4.13 -3.72
CA GLN A 30 -0.81 3.60 -2.71
C GLN A 30 -0.23 2.34 -2.05
N GLY A 31 0.47 1.52 -2.82
CA GLY A 31 1.20 0.35 -2.33
C GLY A 31 2.27 0.70 -1.29
N ALA A 32 2.98 1.81 -1.46
CA ALA A 32 3.97 2.29 -0.50
C ALA A 32 3.34 2.60 0.88
N LYS A 33 2.15 3.22 0.87
CA LYS A 33 1.39 3.51 2.10
C LYS A 33 0.96 2.22 2.80
N VAL A 34 0.40 1.27 2.05
CA VAL A 34 0.02 -0.05 2.58
C VAL A 34 1.24 -0.77 3.15
N PHE A 35 2.37 -0.76 2.44
CA PHE A 35 3.61 -1.37 2.87
C PHE A 35 4.12 -0.79 4.19
N SER A 36 4.15 0.55 4.29
CA SER A 36 4.61 1.25 5.49
C SER A 36 3.79 0.85 6.73
N GLN A 37 2.47 0.75 6.58
CA GLN A 37 1.55 0.45 7.69
C GLN A 37 1.53 -1.02 8.10
N ASN A 38 1.79 -1.95 7.18
CA ASN A 38 1.51 -3.38 7.39
C ASN A 38 2.73 -4.29 7.28
N CYS A 39 3.73 -3.90 6.48
CA CYS A 39 4.81 -4.79 6.06
C CYS A 39 6.18 -4.35 6.60
N ALA A 40 6.39 -3.04 6.74
CA ALA A 40 7.69 -2.46 7.05
C ALA A 40 8.26 -2.93 8.39
N ALA A 41 7.42 -3.25 9.38
CA ALA A 41 7.88 -3.77 10.68
C ALA A 41 8.78 -5.01 10.54
N CYS A 42 8.52 -5.85 9.54
CA CYS A 42 9.35 -7.02 9.26
C CYS A 42 10.26 -6.84 8.03
N HIS A 43 9.85 -6.00 7.08
CA HIS A 43 10.44 -5.93 5.74
C HIS A 43 11.06 -4.59 5.36
N ILE A 44 11.39 -3.74 6.33
CA ILE A 44 12.05 -2.45 6.08
C ILE A 44 13.32 -2.60 5.22
N GLY A 45 13.46 -1.74 4.21
CA GLY A 45 14.57 -1.79 3.25
C GLY A 45 14.65 -3.09 2.46
N GLY A 46 13.53 -3.83 2.35
CA GLY A 46 13.47 -5.12 1.67
C GLY A 46 14.06 -6.28 2.46
N ASN A 47 14.42 -6.08 3.73
CA ASN A 47 14.98 -7.14 4.57
C ASN A 47 13.87 -8.07 5.12
N ASN A 48 14.24 -8.97 6.02
CA ASN A 48 13.28 -9.78 6.77
C ASN A 48 13.86 -10.05 8.16
N VAL A 49 13.29 -9.40 9.17
CA VAL A 49 13.77 -9.48 10.57
C VAL A 49 13.50 -10.84 11.23
N ILE A 50 12.58 -11.63 10.68
CA ILE A 50 12.21 -12.95 11.21
C ILE A 50 13.03 -14.06 10.55
N MET A 51 13.22 -13.99 9.22
CA MET A 51 14.00 -14.94 8.44
C MET A 51 14.98 -14.21 7.54
N ALA A 52 16.22 -14.01 8.01
CA ALA A 52 17.23 -13.18 7.34
C ALA A 52 17.54 -13.59 5.89
N ASN A 53 17.36 -14.86 5.52
CA ASN A 53 17.58 -15.37 4.16
C ASN A 53 16.35 -15.24 3.22
N LYS A 54 15.20 -14.75 3.72
CA LYS A 54 13.94 -14.58 2.96
C LYS A 54 13.58 -13.10 2.80
N THR A 55 14.51 -12.32 2.27
CA THR A 55 14.34 -10.89 1.97
C THR A 55 13.45 -10.66 0.75
N LEU A 56 12.91 -9.44 0.60
CA LEU A 56 12.19 -8.97 -0.58
C LEU A 56 13.12 -8.38 -1.67
N LYS A 57 14.42 -8.67 -1.61
CA LYS A 57 15.39 -8.26 -2.62
C LYS A 57 15.26 -9.13 -3.87
N LYS A 58 15.39 -8.53 -5.05
CA LYS A 58 15.18 -9.19 -6.35
C LYS A 58 15.94 -10.52 -6.53
N PRO A 59 17.24 -10.65 -6.17
CA PRO A 59 17.94 -11.93 -6.29
C PRO A 59 17.32 -13.04 -5.45
N VAL A 60 16.82 -12.71 -4.24
CA VAL A 60 16.20 -13.66 -3.33
C VAL A 60 14.79 -14.03 -3.79
N LEU A 61 14.00 -13.04 -4.24
CA LEU A 61 12.69 -13.29 -4.84
C LEU A 61 12.83 -14.23 -6.05
N LYS A 62 13.79 -13.99 -6.95
CA LYS A 62 14.05 -14.88 -8.10
C LYS A 62 14.47 -16.28 -7.68
N ARG A 63 15.40 -16.40 -6.71
CA ARG A 63 15.87 -17.70 -6.20
C ARG A 63 14.74 -18.57 -5.68
N TYR A 64 13.73 -17.97 -5.06
CA TYR A 64 12.55 -18.67 -4.54
C TYR A 64 11.35 -18.61 -5.48
N GLU A 65 11.55 -18.20 -6.73
CA GLU A 65 10.51 -18.10 -7.76
C GLU A 65 9.33 -17.21 -7.36
N MET A 66 9.55 -16.25 -6.46
CA MET A 66 8.58 -15.28 -5.94
C MET A 66 8.64 -13.93 -6.65
N TYR A 67 9.53 -13.74 -7.62
CA TYR A 67 9.60 -12.52 -8.43
C TYR A 67 8.48 -12.51 -9.48
N ASP A 68 7.24 -12.47 -8.99
CA ASP A 68 6.00 -12.57 -9.76
C ASP A 68 4.87 -11.91 -8.97
N LEU A 69 4.03 -11.13 -9.64
CA LEU A 69 2.98 -10.34 -9.00
C LEU A 69 1.95 -11.23 -8.29
N GLU A 70 1.46 -12.26 -8.98
CA GLU A 70 0.40 -13.14 -8.46
C GLU A 70 0.90 -13.99 -7.30
N LYS A 71 2.15 -14.45 -7.34
CA LYS A 71 2.75 -15.17 -6.22
C LYS A 71 2.91 -14.30 -4.97
N ILE A 72 3.31 -13.03 -5.14
CA ILE A 72 3.39 -12.08 -4.02
C ILE A 72 1.99 -11.79 -3.49
N LYS A 73 1.01 -11.50 -4.35
CA LYS A 73 -0.41 -11.31 -3.96
C LYS A 73 -0.90 -12.50 -3.15
N THR A 74 -0.72 -13.71 -3.67
CA THR A 74 -1.11 -14.97 -3.00
C THR A 74 -0.48 -15.11 -1.61
N GLN A 75 0.81 -14.83 -1.47
CA GLN A 75 1.48 -14.93 -0.17
C GLN A 75 1.06 -13.82 0.79
N VAL A 76 0.78 -12.60 0.34
CA VAL A 76 0.21 -11.52 1.18
C VAL A 76 -1.20 -11.89 1.63
N THR A 77 -2.03 -12.41 0.73
CA THR A 77 -3.40 -12.85 1.03
C THR A 77 -3.40 -13.96 2.07
N ASN A 78 -2.61 -15.02 1.87
CA ASN A 78 -2.68 -16.23 2.67
C ASN A 78 -1.67 -16.31 3.82
N GLY A 79 -0.65 -15.45 3.83
CA GLY A 79 0.48 -15.57 4.73
C GLY A 79 1.34 -16.81 4.42
N LYS A 80 2.41 -17.00 5.18
CA LYS A 80 3.24 -18.22 5.15
C LYS A 80 4.10 -18.30 6.40
N ASN A 81 3.99 -19.39 7.16
CA ASN A 81 4.71 -19.60 8.42
C ASN A 81 4.52 -18.41 9.37
N ALA A 82 5.59 -17.70 9.73
CA ALA A 82 5.55 -16.53 10.62
C ALA A 82 4.98 -15.25 9.96
N MET A 83 4.81 -15.23 8.63
CA MET A 83 4.18 -14.10 7.94
C MET A 83 2.65 -14.25 8.05
N PRO A 84 1.94 -13.30 8.70
CA PRO A 84 0.49 -13.38 8.86
C PRO A 84 -0.25 -13.22 7.53
N SER A 85 -1.48 -13.72 7.49
CA SER A 85 -2.42 -13.49 6.39
C SER A 85 -3.05 -12.10 6.49
N PHE A 86 -3.24 -11.45 5.33
CA PHE A 86 -3.85 -10.11 5.25
C PHE A 86 -5.23 -10.08 4.59
N ASN A 87 -5.79 -11.22 4.16
CA ASN A 87 -7.09 -11.28 3.47
C ASN A 87 -8.28 -10.69 4.27
N LYS A 88 -8.18 -10.61 5.60
CA LYS A 88 -9.20 -9.98 6.47
C LYS A 88 -8.94 -8.50 6.77
N LYS A 89 -7.77 -7.98 6.38
CA LYS A 89 -7.31 -6.63 6.73
C LYS A 89 -7.15 -5.72 5.51
N LEU A 90 -6.82 -6.29 4.37
CA LEU A 90 -6.57 -5.58 3.13
C LEU A 90 -7.55 -6.02 2.06
N THR A 91 -8.00 -5.07 1.24
CA THR A 91 -8.78 -5.37 0.02
C THR A 91 -7.88 -5.99 -1.05
N GLU A 92 -8.47 -6.64 -2.05
CA GLU A 92 -7.72 -7.18 -3.20
C GLU A 92 -6.89 -6.11 -3.90
N GLU A 93 -7.46 -4.91 -4.08
CA GLU A 93 -6.76 -3.75 -4.64
C GLU A 93 -5.56 -3.34 -3.79
N GLN A 94 -5.70 -3.28 -2.46
CA GLN A 94 -4.58 -2.95 -1.56
C GLN A 94 -3.47 -4.01 -1.63
N ILE A 95 -3.84 -5.28 -1.77
CA ILE A 95 -2.90 -6.40 -1.92
C ILE A 95 -2.16 -6.30 -3.26
N GLU A 96 -2.86 -5.96 -4.34
CA GLU A 96 -2.26 -5.73 -5.66
C GLU A 96 -1.32 -4.52 -5.66
N ASN A 97 -1.74 -3.42 -5.05
CA ASN A 97 -0.94 -2.20 -4.92
C ASN A 97 0.36 -2.47 -4.14
N VAL A 98 0.29 -3.17 -3.00
CA VAL A 98 1.49 -3.48 -2.21
C VAL A 98 2.40 -4.49 -2.91
N ALA A 99 1.84 -5.47 -3.63
CA ALA A 99 2.64 -6.42 -4.41
C ALA A 99 3.38 -5.69 -5.54
N THR A 100 2.71 -4.77 -6.22
CA THR A 100 3.30 -3.91 -7.26
C THR A 100 4.42 -3.05 -6.69
N TYR A 101 4.19 -2.42 -5.54
CA TYR A 101 5.22 -1.63 -4.84
C TYR A 101 6.45 -2.48 -4.45
N VAL A 102 6.25 -3.72 -3.97
CA VAL A 102 7.36 -4.62 -3.63
C VAL A 102 8.21 -4.97 -4.85
N LEU A 103 7.58 -5.28 -5.99
CA LEU A 103 8.31 -5.54 -7.24
C LEU A 103 9.06 -4.30 -7.72
N LEU A 104 8.41 -3.14 -7.73
CA LEU A 104 9.05 -1.87 -8.09
C LEU A 104 10.27 -1.58 -7.20
N GLN A 105 10.14 -1.75 -5.89
CA GLN A 105 11.26 -1.60 -4.96
C GLN A 105 12.36 -2.62 -5.21
N ALA A 106 12.01 -3.88 -5.48
CA ALA A 106 12.98 -4.91 -5.79
C ALA A 106 13.74 -4.63 -7.10
N ASP A 107 13.08 -4.06 -8.11
CA ASP A 107 13.69 -3.60 -9.35
C ASP A 107 14.70 -2.48 -9.14
N ASN A 108 14.47 -1.65 -8.12
CA ASN A 108 15.28 -0.48 -7.80
C ASN A 108 16.17 -0.71 -6.57
N ASP A 109 16.49 -1.97 -6.23
CA ASP A 109 17.33 -2.35 -5.09
C ASP A 109 16.94 -1.68 -3.76
N TRP A 110 15.65 -1.41 -3.58
CA TRP A 110 15.06 -0.72 -2.43
C TRP A 110 15.60 0.72 -2.23
N GLN A 111 15.97 1.40 -3.32
CA GLN A 111 16.59 2.73 -3.29
C GLN A 111 15.64 3.88 -3.58
N LEU A 112 14.40 3.65 -4.03
CA LEU A 112 13.49 4.75 -4.39
C LEU A 112 13.18 5.68 -3.19
N GLY A 113 13.37 5.27 -1.94
CA GLY A 113 13.22 6.16 -0.78
C GLY A 113 14.44 7.05 -0.46
N LYS A 114 15.56 6.91 -1.18
CA LYS A 114 16.81 7.62 -0.84
C LYS A 114 16.94 8.97 -1.55
N ASP A 115 16.39 9.12 -2.76
CA ASP A 115 16.56 10.32 -3.60
C ASP A 115 15.30 10.72 -4.41
N ILE A 116 14.06 10.49 -3.95
CA ILE A 116 12.86 10.91 -4.73
C ILE A 116 12.64 12.44 -4.62
N PRO A 117 12.62 13.17 -5.75
CA PRO A 117 11.84 14.40 -5.86
C PRO A 117 10.37 13.99 -5.84
N ILE A 118 9.64 14.44 -4.83
CA ILE A 118 8.18 14.32 -4.75
C ILE A 118 7.59 14.91 -6.04
N GLN A 119 7.29 14.07 -7.03
CA GLN A 119 6.38 14.45 -8.11
C GLN A 119 5.02 14.64 -7.44
N LYS A 120 4.71 15.90 -7.15
CA LYS A 120 3.43 16.36 -6.64
C LYS A 120 2.34 15.78 -7.54
N SER A 121 1.58 14.83 -7.01
CA SER A 121 0.35 14.34 -7.65
C SER A 121 -0.53 15.54 -8.04
N PRO A 122 -1.15 15.56 -9.23
CA PRO A 122 -2.20 16.51 -9.52
C PRO A 122 -3.38 16.21 -8.59
N GLU A 123 -3.72 17.21 -7.78
CA GLU A 123 -4.90 17.31 -6.93
C GLU A 123 -6.14 16.67 -7.58
N SER A 124 -6.47 15.44 -7.19
CA SER A 124 -7.76 14.83 -7.52
C SER A 124 -8.81 15.48 -6.63
N LYS A 125 -9.48 16.51 -7.16
CA LYS A 125 -10.73 17.02 -6.60
C LYS A 125 -11.73 15.87 -6.43
N SER A 126 -11.95 15.43 -5.20
CA SER A 126 -13.21 14.79 -4.82
C SER A 126 -14.30 15.87 -4.71
N PRO A 127 -15.53 15.59 -5.15
CA PRO A 127 -16.65 16.52 -4.98
C PRO A 127 -17.03 16.60 -3.50
N GLU A 128 -17.05 17.81 -2.96
CA GLU A 128 -17.64 18.13 -1.66
C GLU A 128 -19.14 17.80 -1.71
N LEU A 129 -19.55 16.74 -1.01
CA LEU A 129 -20.92 16.65 -0.52
C LEU A 129 -20.96 17.35 0.84
N GLY A 130 -21.54 18.54 0.85
CA GLY A 130 -21.79 19.31 2.06
C GLY A 130 -22.70 18.56 3.01
N VAL A 131 -22.25 18.41 4.26
CA VAL A 131 -23.13 18.20 5.41
C VAL A 131 -22.78 19.30 6.41
N GLU A 132 -23.64 20.31 6.40
CA GLU A 132 -23.65 21.43 7.31
C GLU A 132 -24.21 20.96 8.66
N ALA A 133 -23.42 21.06 9.73
CA ALA A 133 -23.89 20.91 11.10
C ALA A 133 -23.08 21.81 12.04
N SER A 134 -23.55 23.06 12.11
CA SER A 134 -23.58 23.94 13.29
C SER A 134 -22.44 23.85 14.30
N GLU A 135 -21.45 24.73 14.15
CA GLU A 135 -20.57 25.15 15.24
C GLU A 135 -21.34 26.01 16.26
N LYS A 136 -21.23 25.65 17.55
CA LYS A 136 -21.48 26.57 18.66
C LYS A 136 -20.14 26.80 19.38
N PRO A 137 -19.69 28.05 19.57
CA PRO A 137 -18.38 28.33 20.13
C PRO A 137 -18.40 28.12 21.65
N VAL A 138 -17.42 27.35 22.16
CA VAL A 138 -17.07 27.36 23.59
C VAL A 138 -15.73 28.05 23.76
N ASN A 139 -15.81 29.12 24.56
CA ASN A 139 -14.84 30.11 24.95
C ASN A 139 -13.44 29.57 25.31
N GLN A 140 -12.40 30.19 24.75
CA GLN A 140 -11.03 30.12 25.26
C GLN A 140 -10.93 31.04 26.48
N ASP A 141 -10.57 30.51 27.64
CA ASP A 141 -9.86 31.29 28.67
C ASP A 141 -9.10 30.39 29.65
N LYS A 142 -7.95 30.91 30.08
CA LYS A 142 -7.12 30.54 31.24
C LYS A 142 -6.07 29.45 31.05
N THR A 143 -4.91 29.93 30.60
CA THR A 143 -3.60 29.78 31.26
C THR A 143 -3.58 28.90 32.52
N ASP A 144 -2.80 27.83 32.50
CA ASP A 144 -1.99 27.50 33.67
C ASP A 144 -0.69 26.78 33.32
N THR A 145 0.40 27.44 33.71
CA THR A 145 1.78 27.03 33.52
C THR A 145 2.15 25.93 34.52
N LEU A 146 2.36 24.70 34.06
CA LEU A 146 2.99 23.67 34.89
C LEU A 146 4.51 23.66 34.69
N LYS A 147 5.21 24.26 35.65
CA LYS A 147 6.68 24.24 35.81
C LYS A 147 7.21 22.80 35.99
N PRO A 148 8.42 22.48 35.51
CA PRO A 148 9.06 21.20 35.75
C PRO A 148 9.50 21.05 37.23
N LYS A 149 9.03 19.98 37.87
CA LYS A 149 9.39 19.59 39.26
C LYS A 149 10.86 19.16 39.32
N LYS A 150 11.71 20.00 39.92
CA LYS A 150 13.12 19.69 40.22
C LYS A 150 13.20 18.44 41.11
N ARG A 151 13.98 17.45 40.69
CA ARG A 151 14.32 16.26 41.50
C ARG A 151 15.51 16.62 42.41
N PRO A 152 15.50 16.28 43.70
CA PRO A 152 16.63 16.59 44.59
C PRO A 152 17.84 15.70 44.28
N PHE A 153 19.01 16.33 44.29
CA PHE A 153 20.33 15.87 43.84
C PHE A 153 21.10 15.00 44.87
N TRP A 154 20.49 14.56 45.96
CA TRP A 154 21.18 13.79 47.00
C TRP A 154 20.67 12.37 47.12
N ARG A 155 21.32 11.47 46.38
CA ARG A 155 21.36 10.03 46.71
C ARG A 155 22.69 9.46 46.22
N SER A 156 23.73 9.86 46.93
CA SER A 156 25.09 9.31 46.94
C SER A 156 25.30 8.75 48.35
N LEU A 157 25.86 7.54 48.42
CA LEU A 157 26.12 6.71 49.60
C LEU A 157 24.90 6.03 50.24
N PHE A 158 24.48 4.91 49.67
CA PHE A 158 24.54 3.56 50.24
C PHE A 158 24.37 2.54 49.10
#